data_AF-A0A2K3KB66-F1
#
_entry.id   AF-A0A2K3KB66-F1
#
_cell.length_a   1.000
_cell.length_b   1.000
_cell.length_c   1.000
_cell.angle_alpha   90.00
_cell.angle_beta   90.00
_cell.angle_gamma   90.00
#
_symmetry.space_group_name_H-M   'P 1'
#
loop_
_entity.id
_entity.type
_entity.pdbx_description
1 polymer ?
#
loop_
_entity_poly.entity_id
_entity_poly.type
_entity_poly.pdbx_seq_one_letter_code
_entity_poly.pdbx_strand_id
1 'polypeptide(L)'
;MRFWVPSETISKIKPISKPTKPVVVLLHGFSSDGLTTWLSQIIMLAKNYAVYVPDLIFFGGSTTDKSDRSPTFQAECLAAGLKKLGVEKCVVVGFSYGGMVAFKMAELYSELVQAVVVTGSILAIQESMISSSAVENVGSSWSEILLPSSVEGLRSLLSIGLYRNIPFPNRMLSDFLE
;
A
#
# COMPACT_ATOMS: atom_id res chain seq x y z
N MET A 1 -5.88 8.62 -6.18
CA MET A 1 -4.61 7.86 -6.04
C MET A 1 -3.56 8.44 -6.97
N ARG A 2 -2.39 8.77 -6.44
CA ARG A 2 -1.21 9.22 -7.17
C ARG A 2 -0.41 8.01 -7.65
N PHE A 3 0.02 8.05 -8.91
CA PHE A 3 0.89 7.04 -9.51
C PHE A 3 2.13 7.71 -10.08
N TRP A 4 3.27 7.09 -9.83
CA TRP A 4 4.46 7.26 -10.65
C TRP A 4 4.43 6.18 -11.73
N VAL A 5 4.62 6.59 -12.99
CA VAL A 5 4.45 5.72 -14.15
C VAL A 5 5.65 5.84 -15.08
N PRO A 6 5.91 4.87 -15.98
CA PRO A 6 6.90 5.01 -17.03
C PRO A 6 6.62 6.26 -17.89
N SER A 7 7.69 6.91 -18.34
CA SER A 7 7.56 8.17 -19.11
C SER A 7 6.79 7.98 -20.42
N GLU A 8 6.83 6.78 -20.99
CA GLU A 8 6.15 6.39 -22.22
C GLU A 8 4.63 6.27 -22.04
N THR A 9 4.17 6.01 -20.80
CA THR A 9 2.75 5.84 -20.47
C THR A 9 1.96 7.15 -20.65
N ILE A 10 2.57 8.30 -20.32
CA ILE A 10 1.94 9.62 -20.41
C ILE A 10 2.74 10.48 -21.39
N SER A 11 2.31 10.50 -22.65
CA SER A 11 2.79 11.49 -23.62
C SER A 11 1.91 12.74 -23.55
N LYS A 12 2.52 13.93 -23.49
CA LYS A 12 1.81 15.24 -23.47
C LYS A 12 0.86 15.46 -24.66
N ILE A 13 0.95 14.64 -25.71
CA ILE A 13 0.28 14.86 -27.01
C ILE A 13 -0.55 13.63 -27.43
N LYS A 14 -0.40 12.46 -26.78
CA LYS A 14 -1.08 11.21 -27.17
C LYS A 14 -1.89 10.62 -26.02
N PRO A 15 -2.98 9.89 -26.32
CA PRO A 15 -3.70 9.12 -25.31
C PRO A 15 -2.78 8.13 -24.58
N ILE A 16 -3.18 7.72 -23.38
CA ILE A 16 -2.47 6.73 -22.55
C ILE A 16 -2.04 5.56 -23.43
N SER A 17 -0.74 5.32 -23.50
CA SER A 17 -0.18 4.25 -24.30
C SER A 17 -0.12 2.96 -23.49
N LYS A 18 -0.46 1.83 -24.12
CA LYS A 18 -0.33 0.53 -23.47
C LYS A 18 1.16 0.24 -23.19
N PRO A 19 1.49 -0.37 -22.04
CA PRO A 19 2.86 -0.77 -21.74
C PRO A 19 3.42 -1.71 -22.81
N THR A 20 4.65 -1.43 -23.26
CA THR A 20 5.36 -2.29 -24.23
C THR A 20 6.30 -3.29 -23.56
N LYS A 21 6.63 -3.06 -22.28
CA LYS A 21 7.45 -3.95 -21.43
C LYS A 21 6.55 -4.67 -20.41
N PRO A 22 6.97 -5.82 -19.87
CA PRO A 22 6.25 -6.47 -18.77
C PRO A 22 6.07 -5.51 -17.59
N VAL A 23 4.88 -5.49 -17.01
CA VAL A 23 4.51 -4.51 -15.99
C VAL A 23 4.83 -5.02 -14.59
N VAL A 24 5.48 -4.18 -13.80
CA VAL A 24 5.74 -4.42 -12.37
C VAL A 24 5.14 -3.28 -11.57
N VAL A 25 4.32 -3.60 -10.58
CA VAL A 25 3.70 -2.63 -9.66
C VAL A 25 4.35 -2.78 -8.29
N LEU A 26 4.90 -1.69 -7.74
CA LEU A 26 5.62 -1.71 -6.46
C LEU A 26 4.77 -1.01 -5.37
N LEU A 27 4.29 -1.77 -4.39
CA LEU A 27 3.44 -1.29 -3.30
C LEU A 27 4.26 -1.10 -2.02
N HIS A 28 4.26 0.13 -1.50
CA HIS A 28 5.00 0.47 -0.28
C HIS A 28 4.34 -0.08 1.01
N GLY A 29 5.09 -0.05 2.11
CA GLY A 29 4.63 -0.43 3.44
C GLY A 29 3.89 0.69 4.17
N PHE A 30 3.54 0.44 5.44
CA PHE A 30 2.96 1.46 6.31
C PHE A 30 3.92 2.65 6.49
N SER A 31 3.35 3.85 6.70
CA SER A 31 4.05 5.11 7.04
C SER A 31 5.14 5.57 6.07
N SER A 32 5.03 5.23 4.79
CA SER A 32 5.97 5.65 3.74
C SER A 32 5.22 6.01 2.45
N ASP A 33 5.94 6.38 1.40
CA ASP A 33 5.42 6.57 0.05
C ASP A 33 6.11 5.63 -0.94
N GLY A 34 5.59 5.60 -2.16
CA GLY A 34 6.07 4.70 -3.20
C GLY A 34 7.54 4.91 -3.57
N LEU A 35 7.96 6.17 -3.76
CA LEU A 35 9.32 6.46 -4.25
C LEU A 35 10.37 6.22 -3.17
N THR A 36 10.10 6.69 -1.95
CA THR A 36 11.03 6.53 -0.82
C THR A 36 11.27 5.06 -0.49
N THR A 37 10.23 4.23 -0.59
CA THR A 37 10.36 2.78 -0.36
C THR A 37 11.14 2.08 -1.47
N TRP A 38 10.92 2.43 -2.74
CA TRP A 38 11.33 1.60 -3.87
C TRP A 38 12.42 2.20 -4.78
N LEU A 39 13.00 3.36 -4.43
CA LEU A 39 13.94 4.10 -5.29
C LEU A 39 15.00 3.19 -5.94
N SER A 40 15.68 2.38 -5.14
CA SER A 40 16.75 1.48 -5.62
C SER A 40 16.23 0.42 -6.60
N GLN A 41 15.06 -0.15 -6.32
CA GLN A 41 14.42 -1.16 -7.16
C GLN A 41 13.90 -0.54 -8.46
N ILE A 42 13.35 0.67 -8.41
CA ILE A 42 12.92 1.41 -9.60
C ILE A 42 14.09 1.60 -10.56
N ILE A 43 15.23 2.09 -10.06
CA ILE A 43 16.43 2.34 -10.88
C ILE A 43 16.91 1.05 -11.59
N MET A 44 16.81 -0.09 -10.93
CA MET A 44 17.24 -1.36 -11.51
C MET A 44 16.19 -1.94 -12.48
N LEU A 45 14.92 -1.95 -12.09
CA LEU A 45 13.84 -2.62 -12.83
C LEU A 45 13.39 -1.84 -14.06
N ALA A 46 13.40 -0.51 -14.03
CA ALA A 46 12.91 0.34 -15.13
C ALA A 46 13.65 0.10 -16.47
N LYS A 47 14.86 -0.47 -16.42
CA LYS A 47 15.62 -0.87 -17.61
C LYS A 47 14.85 -1.89 -18.45
N ASN A 48 14.25 -2.89 -17.80
CA ASN A 48 13.64 -4.06 -18.45
C ASN A 48 12.12 -4.14 -18.28
N TYR A 49 11.56 -3.43 -17.32
CA TYR A 49 10.15 -3.49 -16.95
C TYR A 49 9.48 -2.12 -17.04
N ALA A 50 8.17 -2.12 -17.30
CA ALA A 50 7.32 -0.95 -17.11
C ALA A 50 6.95 -0.87 -15.63
N VAL A 51 7.65 -0.04 -14.87
CA VAL A 51 7.50 0.05 -13.41
C VAL A 51 6.48 1.11 -13.04
N TYR A 52 5.43 0.69 -12.33
CA TYR A 52 4.39 1.55 -11.77
C TYR A 52 4.54 1.58 -10.26
N VAL A 53 4.49 2.76 -9.67
CA VAL A 53 4.68 2.96 -8.23
C VAL A 53 3.57 3.86 -7.71
N PRO A 54 2.46 3.28 -7.21
CA PRO A 54 1.41 4.03 -6.56
C PRO A 54 1.80 4.43 -5.14
N ASP A 55 1.28 5.57 -4.69
CA ASP A 55 1.10 5.82 -3.27
C ASP A 55 -0.26 5.23 -2.85
N LEU A 56 -0.29 4.38 -1.82
CA LEU A 56 -1.52 3.83 -1.26
C LEU A 56 -2.40 4.96 -0.71
N ILE A 57 -3.73 4.78 -0.72
CA ILE A 57 -4.65 5.79 -0.19
C ILE A 57 -4.33 6.04 1.29
N PHE A 58 -4.38 7.31 1.70
CA PHE A 58 -3.97 7.82 3.03
C PHE A 58 -2.46 7.92 3.23
N PHE A 59 -1.65 7.74 2.18
CA PHE A 59 -0.20 7.91 2.21
C PHE A 59 0.30 8.76 1.05
N GLY A 60 1.49 9.34 1.22
CA GLY A 60 2.16 10.12 0.18
C GLY A 60 1.24 11.19 -0.42
N GLY A 61 1.07 11.18 -1.74
CA GLY A 61 0.15 12.10 -2.42
C GLY A 61 -1.27 11.56 -2.66
N SER A 62 -1.67 10.45 -2.05
CA SER A 62 -2.93 9.76 -2.34
C SER A 62 -4.01 10.00 -1.29
N THR A 63 -5.13 10.60 -1.70
CA THR A 63 -6.27 10.93 -0.83
C THR A 63 -7.59 10.36 -1.36
N THR A 64 -8.61 10.34 -0.51
CA THR A 64 -10.00 9.97 -0.81
C THR A 64 -10.96 10.67 0.17
N ASP A 65 -12.23 10.76 -0.21
CA ASP A 65 -13.35 11.15 0.64
C ASP A 65 -14.00 9.96 1.39
N LYS A 66 -13.59 8.73 1.05
CA LYS A 66 -14.09 7.50 1.69
C LYS A 66 -13.40 7.26 3.03
N SER A 67 -14.15 6.70 3.98
CA SER A 67 -13.63 6.30 5.30
C SER A 67 -13.07 4.88 5.33
N ASP A 68 -13.24 4.09 4.26
CA ASP A 68 -12.79 2.71 4.19
C ASP A 68 -11.26 2.64 4.14
N ARG A 69 -10.67 1.95 5.13
CA ARG A 69 -9.23 1.73 5.29
C ARG A 69 -8.84 0.27 5.07
N SER A 70 -9.74 -0.56 4.54
CA SER A 70 -9.46 -1.97 4.35
C SER A 70 -8.42 -2.22 3.25
N PRO A 71 -7.62 -3.30 3.34
CA PRO A 71 -6.76 -3.72 2.24
C PRO A 71 -7.56 -4.04 0.95
N THR A 72 -8.82 -4.46 1.09
CA THR A 72 -9.74 -4.65 -0.04
C THR A 72 -9.98 -3.35 -0.79
N PHE A 73 -10.34 -2.27 -0.09
CA PHE A 73 -10.54 -0.96 -0.71
C PHE A 73 -9.28 -0.44 -1.42
N GLN A 74 -8.11 -0.64 -0.82
CA GLN A 74 -6.84 -0.31 -1.47
C GLN A 74 -6.65 -1.09 -2.78
N ALA A 75 -6.91 -2.40 -2.76
CA ALA A 75 -6.79 -3.27 -3.94
C ALA A 75 -7.76 -2.87 -5.07
N GLU A 76 -9.00 -2.52 -4.74
CA GLU A 76 -10.00 -2.05 -5.70
C GLU A 76 -9.56 -0.73 -6.36
N CYS A 77 -9.10 0.23 -5.55
CA CYS A 77 -8.60 1.50 -6.06
C CYS A 77 -7.37 1.32 -6.97
N LEU A 78 -6.44 0.45 -6.59
CA LEU A 78 -5.26 0.12 -7.39
C LEU A 78 -5.63 -0.52 -8.72
N ALA A 79 -6.52 -1.53 -8.71
CA ALA A 79 -6.96 -2.20 -9.92
C ALA A 79 -7.66 -1.23 -10.88
N ALA A 80 -8.54 -0.36 -10.35
CA ALA A 80 -9.20 0.67 -11.14
C ALA A 80 -8.19 1.68 -11.74
N GLY A 81 -7.19 2.10 -10.96
CA GLY A 81 -6.13 3.00 -11.41
C GLY A 81 -5.27 2.38 -12.52
N LEU A 82 -4.82 1.13 -12.33
CA LEU A 82 -4.00 0.39 -13.30
C LEU A 82 -4.76 0.16 -14.62
N LYS A 83 -6.03 -0.24 -14.55
CA LYS A 83 -6.89 -0.42 -15.75
C LYS A 83 -7.03 0.90 -16.53
N LYS A 84 -7.21 2.03 -15.84
CA LYS A 84 -7.23 3.36 -16.49
C LYS A 84 -5.89 3.73 -17.14
N LEU A 85 -4.79 3.24 -16.59
CA LEU A 85 -3.43 3.41 -17.14
C LEU A 85 -3.10 2.41 -18.26
N GLY A 86 -4.08 1.62 -18.72
CA GLY A 86 -3.92 0.66 -19.82
C GLY A 86 -3.16 -0.60 -19.43
N VAL A 87 -3.00 -0.87 -18.13
CA VAL A 87 -2.37 -2.10 -17.64
C VAL A 87 -3.40 -3.23 -17.69
N GLU A 88 -3.09 -4.26 -18.47
CA GLU A 88 -3.94 -5.45 -18.61
C GLU A 88 -3.48 -6.60 -17.73
N LYS A 89 -2.16 -6.74 -17.56
CA LYS A 89 -1.52 -7.76 -16.71
C LYS A 89 -0.29 -7.19 -16.03
N CYS A 90 -0.04 -7.58 -14.79
CA CYS A 90 1.12 -7.13 -14.04
C CYS A 90 1.59 -8.16 -13.00
N VAL A 91 2.85 -8.00 -12.58
CA VAL A 91 3.39 -8.58 -11.35
C VAL A 91 3.31 -7.52 -10.26
N VAL A 92 2.77 -7.87 -9.10
CA VAL A 92 2.67 -6.95 -7.96
C VAL A 92 3.71 -7.34 -6.91
N VAL A 93 4.54 -6.38 -6.50
CA VAL A 93 5.54 -6.54 -5.46
C VAL A 93 5.10 -5.71 -4.26
N GLY A 94 4.92 -6.34 -3.11
CA GLY A 94 4.47 -5.67 -1.89
C GLY A 94 5.44 -5.84 -0.73
N PHE A 95 5.70 -4.75 -0.01
CA PHE A 95 6.44 -4.75 1.25
C PHE A 95 5.50 -4.46 2.42
N SER A 96 5.56 -5.26 3.50
CA SER A 96 4.76 -5.05 4.71
C SER A 96 3.28 -4.86 4.38
N TYR A 97 2.63 -3.76 4.80
CA TYR A 97 1.24 -3.48 4.45
C TYR A 97 0.93 -3.60 2.94
N GLY A 98 1.84 -3.18 2.06
CA GLY A 98 1.71 -3.36 0.61
C GLY A 98 1.64 -4.81 0.16
N GLY A 99 2.21 -5.75 0.93
CA GLY A 99 2.07 -7.18 0.72
C GLY A 99 0.65 -7.70 0.97
N MET A 100 -0.02 -7.23 2.02
CA MET A 100 -1.43 -7.54 2.29
C MET A 100 -2.32 -7.06 1.15
N VAL A 101 -2.09 -5.82 0.68
CA VAL A 101 -2.82 -5.24 -0.44
C VAL A 101 -2.54 -6.02 -1.73
N ALA A 102 -1.29 -6.39 -2.00
CA ALA A 102 -0.92 -7.19 -3.17
C ALA A 102 -1.61 -8.55 -3.19
N PHE A 103 -1.74 -9.21 -2.03
CA PHE A 103 -2.47 -10.46 -1.90
C PHE A 103 -3.96 -10.28 -2.19
N LYS A 104 -4.59 -9.22 -1.65
CA LYS A 104 -5.99 -8.87 -1.97
C LYS A 104 -6.20 -8.56 -3.44
N MET A 105 -5.25 -7.92 -4.10
CA MET A 105 -5.31 -7.73 -5.55
C MET A 105 -5.32 -9.06 -6.31
N ALA A 106 -4.48 -10.02 -5.93
CA ALA A 106 -4.46 -11.34 -6.58
C ALA A 106 -5.73 -12.15 -6.34
N GLU A 107 -6.29 -12.06 -5.12
CA GLU A 107 -7.55 -12.71 -4.77
C GLU A 107 -8.73 -12.17 -5.59
N LEU A 108 -8.84 -10.84 -5.71
CA LEU A 108 -10.00 -10.17 -6.34
C LEU A 108 -9.86 -9.97 -7.85
N TYR A 109 -8.63 -9.86 -8.36
CA TYR A 109 -8.32 -9.49 -9.74
C TYR A 109 -7.29 -10.43 -10.37
N SER A 110 -7.54 -11.74 -10.29
CA SER A 110 -6.68 -12.77 -10.87
C SER A 110 -6.45 -12.64 -12.39
N GLU A 111 -7.33 -11.92 -13.11
CA GLU A 111 -7.15 -11.61 -14.53
C GLU A 111 -6.07 -10.54 -14.78
N LEU A 112 -5.88 -9.64 -13.80
CA LEU A 112 -4.93 -8.53 -13.83
C LEU A 112 -3.58 -8.89 -13.20
N VAL A 113 -3.59 -9.67 -12.11
CA VAL A 113 -2.38 -10.00 -11.34
C VAL A 113 -1.86 -11.37 -11.73
N GLN A 114 -0.70 -11.41 -12.41
CA GLN A 114 -0.08 -12.66 -12.86
C GLN A 114 0.73 -13.36 -11.77
N ALA A 115 1.35 -12.57 -10.90
CA ALA A 115 2.16 -13.07 -9.80
C ALA A 115 2.25 -12.01 -8.72
N VAL A 116 2.49 -12.48 -7.49
CA VAL A 116 2.74 -11.64 -6.33
C VAL A 116 4.11 -11.97 -5.75
N VAL A 117 4.89 -10.94 -5.46
CA VAL A 117 6.13 -11.05 -4.67
C VAL A 117 5.91 -10.28 -3.37
N VAL A 118 6.14 -10.95 -2.23
CA VAL A 118 5.90 -10.37 -0.92
C VAL A 118 7.15 -10.43 -0.06
N THR A 119 7.45 -9.35 0.64
CA THR A 119 8.54 -9.28 1.62
C THR A 119 8.10 -8.57 2.89
N GLY A 120 8.52 -9.09 4.05
CA GLY A 120 8.25 -8.48 5.36
C GLY A 120 6.77 -8.26 5.67
N SER A 121 5.86 -9.10 5.17
CA SER A 121 4.41 -8.96 5.30
C SER A 121 3.76 -10.22 5.87
N ILE A 122 2.58 -10.04 6.43
CA ILE A 122 1.60 -11.11 6.65
C ILE A 122 0.64 -11.11 5.45
N LEU A 123 0.25 -12.28 4.93
CA LEU A 123 -0.55 -12.38 3.69
C LEU A 123 -2.04 -12.17 3.94
N ALA A 124 -2.54 -12.75 5.02
CA ALA A 124 -3.89 -12.56 5.51
C ALA A 124 -3.81 -12.65 7.04
N ILE A 125 -4.45 -11.71 7.72
CA ILE A 125 -4.61 -11.82 9.17
C ILE A 125 -6.04 -12.25 9.44
N GLN A 126 -6.19 -13.40 10.08
CA GLN A 126 -7.49 -13.87 10.55
C GLN A 126 -7.77 -13.27 11.92
N GLU A 127 -9.02 -12.94 12.23
CA GLU A 127 -9.40 -12.37 13.53
C GLU A 127 -9.00 -13.27 14.70
N SER A 128 -8.96 -14.60 14.49
CA SER A 128 -8.47 -15.55 15.49
C SER A 128 -6.98 -15.40 15.82
N MET A 129 -6.20 -14.68 15.00
CA MET A 129 -4.79 -14.39 15.25
C MET A 129 -4.58 -13.08 16.01
N ILE A 130 -5.63 -12.30 16.30
CA ILE A 130 -5.51 -11.14 17.19
C ILE A 130 -5.49 -11.65 18.63
N SER A 131 -4.40 -11.40 19.35
CA SER A 131 -4.38 -11.57 20.81
C SER A 131 -5.44 -10.67 21.43
N SER A 132 -6.22 -11.19 22.39
CA SER A 132 -7.26 -10.45 23.12
C SER A 132 -6.76 -9.12 23.68
N SER A 133 -5.49 -9.07 24.11
CA SER A 133 -4.84 -7.86 24.64
C SER A 133 -4.61 -6.73 23.62
N ALA A 134 -4.51 -7.05 22.32
CA ALA A 134 -4.38 -6.07 21.24
C ALA A 134 -5.76 -5.54 20.77
N VAL A 135 -6.84 -6.30 20.99
CA VAL A 135 -8.22 -5.90 20.66
C VAL A 135 -8.80 -4.96 21.73
N GLU A 136 -8.47 -5.19 23.01
CA GLU A 136 -9.04 -4.44 24.14
C GLU A 136 -8.68 -2.94 24.15
N ASN A 137 -7.59 -2.52 23.50
CA ASN A 137 -7.05 -1.15 23.63
C ASN A 137 -7.04 -0.31 22.34
N VAL A 138 -7.41 -0.85 21.17
CA VAL A 138 -6.99 -0.23 19.88
C VAL A 138 -8.06 -0.22 18.79
N GLY A 139 -9.00 -1.16 18.81
CA GLY A 139 -10.01 -1.29 17.76
C GLY A 139 -10.33 -2.75 17.48
N SER A 140 -11.49 -2.98 16.86
CA SER A 140 -12.01 -4.33 16.61
C SER A 140 -11.39 -5.00 15.38
N SER A 141 -10.55 -4.29 14.61
CA SER A 141 -9.97 -4.80 13.35
C SER A 141 -8.50 -4.42 13.14
N TRP A 142 -7.71 -5.34 12.55
CA TRP A 142 -6.30 -5.11 12.21
C TRP A 142 -6.06 -3.93 11.27
N SER A 143 -7.02 -3.58 10.42
CA SER A 143 -6.91 -2.39 9.57
C SER A 143 -6.90 -1.11 10.37
N GLU A 144 -7.59 -1.07 11.52
CA GLU A 144 -7.60 0.10 12.42
C GLU A 144 -6.28 0.19 13.19
N ILE A 145 -5.69 -0.95 13.55
CA ILE A 145 -4.37 -1.01 14.20
C ILE A 145 -3.27 -0.55 13.24
N LEU A 146 -3.28 -1.04 12.00
CA LEU A 146 -2.26 -0.72 11.00
C LEU A 146 -2.48 0.63 10.32
N LEU A 147 -3.70 1.15 10.24
CA LEU A 147 -4.00 2.48 9.68
C LEU A 147 -4.74 3.33 10.72
N PRO A 148 -4.10 3.66 11.85
CA PRO A 148 -4.76 4.38 12.92
C PRO A 148 -5.30 5.72 12.42
N SER A 149 -6.49 6.07 12.87
CA SER A 149 -7.14 7.37 12.62
C SER A 149 -7.22 8.23 13.88
N SER A 150 -6.69 7.75 15.00
CA SER A 150 -6.66 8.44 16.30
C SER A 150 -5.30 8.31 16.97
N VAL A 151 -5.02 9.24 17.90
CA VAL A 151 -3.78 9.26 18.69
C VAL A 151 -3.66 8.00 19.54
N GLU A 152 -4.78 7.52 20.08
CA GLU A 152 -4.87 6.29 20.86
C GLU A 152 -4.52 5.07 19.99
N GLY A 153 -5.07 5.01 18.78
CA GLY A 153 -4.77 3.96 17.81
C GLY A 153 -3.28 3.90 17.47
N LEU A 154 -2.69 5.06 17.19
CA LEU A 154 -1.27 5.17 16.87
C LEU A 154 -0.37 4.80 18.05
N ARG A 155 -0.73 5.25 19.27
CA ARG A 155 0.01 4.89 20.49
C ARG A 155 0.05 3.39 20.68
N SER A 156 -1.06 2.72 20.41
CA SER A 156 -1.15 1.28 20.55
C SER A 156 -0.39 0.52 19.46
N LEU A 157 -0.44 0.98 18.21
CA LEU A 157 0.43 0.45 17.14
C LEU A 157 1.91 0.49 17.55
N LEU A 158 2.36 1.62 18.10
CA LEU A 158 3.73 1.78 18.59
C LEU A 158 4.05 0.81 19.75
N SER A 159 3.10 0.58 20.66
CA SER A 159 3.29 -0.35 21.78
C SER A 159 3.45 -1.81 21.33
N ILE A 160 2.82 -2.19 20.21
CA ILE A 160 2.95 -3.54 19.63
C ILE A 160 4.30 -3.67 18.90
N GLY A 161 4.72 -2.64 18.18
CA GLY A 161 5.91 -2.70 17.32
C GLY A 161 7.24 -2.44 18.04
N LEU A 162 7.23 -1.70 19.15
CA LEU A 162 8.45 -1.32 19.86
C LEU A 162 8.74 -2.27 21.03
N TYR A 163 10.01 -2.68 21.15
CA TYR A 163 10.47 -3.50 22.29
C TYR A 163 10.24 -2.82 23.65
N ARG A 164 10.21 -1.48 23.70
CA ARG A 164 9.87 -0.69 24.89
C ARG A 164 8.84 0.37 24.53
N ASN A 165 7.89 0.60 25.44
CA ASN A 165 6.97 1.73 25.32
C ASN A 165 7.73 3.05 25.46
N ILE A 166 7.80 3.81 24.37
CA ILE A 166 8.37 5.15 24.35
C ILE A 166 7.22 6.15 24.56
N PRO A 167 7.26 6.99 25.60
CA PRO A 167 6.20 7.96 25.86
C PRO A 167 6.32 9.14 24.88
N PHE A 168 5.60 9.07 23.76
CA PHE A 168 5.46 10.20 22.84
C PHE A 168 4.43 11.22 23.36
N PRO A 169 4.72 12.54 23.32
CA PRO A 169 3.73 13.58 23.55
C PRO A 169 2.59 13.50 22.53
N ASN A 170 1.35 13.76 22.95
CA ASN A 170 0.18 13.67 22.06
C ASN A 170 0.29 14.56 20.81
N ARG A 171 0.96 15.72 20.92
CA ARG A 171 1.20 16.61 19.78
C ARG A 171 1.98 15.91 18.67
N MET A 172 3.05 15.19 19.00
CA MET A 172 3.84 14.47 18.00
C MET A 172 3.07 13.34 17.32
N LEU A 173 2.18 12.66 18.07
CA LEU A 173 1.32 11.62 17.54
C LEU A 173 0.21 12.19 16.65
N SER A 174 -0.29 13.38 16.97
CA SER A 174 -1.29 14.08 16.15
C SER A 174 -0.67 14.53 14.82
N ASP A 175 0.53 15.12 14.87
CA ASP A 175 1.28 15.55 13.68
C ASP A 175 1.63 14.37 12.74
N PHE A 176 1.65 13.12 13.23
CA PHE A 176 1.87 11.93 12.40
C PHE A 176 0.61 11.49 11.63
N LEU A 177 -0.58 11.88 12.10
CA LEU A 177 -1.87 11.49 11.52
C LEU A 177 -2.39 12.50 10.49
N GLU A 178 -1.86 13.73 10.48
CA GLU A 178 -2.16 14.82 9.54
C GLU A 178 -1.20 14.85 8.35
#